data_AF-A0A5C4JAX9-F1
#
_entry.id   AF-A0A5C4JAX9-F1
#
_cell.length_a   1.000
_cell.length_b   1.000
_cell.length_c   1.000
_cell.angle_alpha   90.00
_cell.angle_beta   90.00
_cell.angle_gamma   90.00
#
_symmetry.space_group_name_H-M   'P 1'
#
loop_
_entity.id
_entity.type
_entity.pdbx_description
1 polymer ?
#
loop_
_entity_poly.entity_id
_entity_poly.type
_entity_poly.pdbx_seq_one_letter_code
_entity_poly.pdbx_strand_id
1 'polypeptide(L)'
;MGRALEMIVAASTIISSTTAVIALLLVWFQLRTQSRQLRQVALAGLHEELLSAEMQRAIRAICQFNPQELEIPRSERILEQVELILNRYDLIGMRVKCRVIPKSQAISSEWQVVLRIDHQLRQFIDAERQRRNGGPYKPGFEWLVTEARNYKLRHYPDTQIRPFRRIFNEQRSMTGNGAT
;
A
#
# COMPACT_ATOMS: atom_id res chain seq x y z
N MET A 1 -6.11 -70.57 -1.37
CA MET A 1 -5.27 -69.53 -2.00
C MET A 1 -6.04 -68.25 -2.37
N GLY A 2 -7.31 -68.30 -2.80
CA GLY A 2 -8.07 -67.10 -3.23
C GLY A 2 -8.25 -65.98 -2.18
N ARG A 3 -8.60 -66.30 -0.93
CA ARG A 3 -8.80 -65.30 0.15
C ARG A 3 -7.56 -64.51 0.53
N ALA A 4 -6.36 -65.08 0.34
CA ALA A 4 -5.10 -64.38 0.62
C ALA A 4 -4.80 -63.32 -0.45
N LEU A 5 -5.12 -63.63 -1.72
CA LEU A 5 -4.96 -62.68 -2.82
C LEU A 5 -5.94 -61.50 -2.71
N GLU A 6 -7.19 -61.76 -2.33
CA GLU A 6 -8.20 -60.70 -2.11
C GLU A 6 -7.81 -59.76 -0.96
N MET A 7 -7.27 -60.28 0.14
CA MET A 7 -6.76 -59.45 1.24
C MET A 7 -5.57 -58.59 0.82
N ILE A 8 -4.65 -59.12 0.00
CA ILE A 8 -3.47 -58.37 -0.47
C ILE A 8 -3.90 -57.24 -1.41
N VAL A 9 -4.85 -57.49 -2.31
CA VAL A 9 -5.40 -56.46 -3.22
C VAL A 9 -6.21 -55.41 -2.47
N ALA A 10 -7.03 -55.82 -1.49
CA ALA A 10 -7.76 -54.86 -0.65
C ALA A 10 -6.80 -54.00 0.20
N ALA A 11 -5.78 -54.61 0.79
CA ALA A 11 -4.77 -53.89 1.58
C ALA A 11 -3.95 -52.91 0.72
N SER A 12 -3.52 -53.30 -0.49
CA SER A 12 -2.77 -52.43 -1.39
C SER A 12 -3.61 -51.24 -1.88
N THR A 13 -4.91 -51.44 -2.11
CA THR A 13 -5.84 -50.38 -2.52
C THR A 13 -6.07 -49.38 -1.38
N ILE A 14 -6.23 -49.85 -0.14
CA ILE A 14 -6.38 -48.97 1.04
C ILE A 14 -5.09 -48.19 1.32
N ILE A 15 -3.92 -48.84 1.21
CA ILE A 15 -2.62 -48.17 1.42
C ILE A 15 -2.39 -47.10 0.36
N SER A 16 -2.67 -47.39 -0.91
CA SER A 16 -2.50 -46.43 -2.00
C SER A 16 -3.49 -45.26 -1.92
N SER A 17 -4.76 -45.50 -1.58
CA SER A 17 -5.74 -44.42 -1.39
C SER A 17 -5.39 -43.52 -0.20
N THR A 18 -4.93 -44.09 0.90
CA THR A 18 -4.52 -43.33 2.09
C THR A 18 -3.28 -42.49 1.79
N THR A 19 -2.31 -43.05 1.06
CA THR A 19 -1.11 -42.33 0.63
C THR A 19 -1.45 -41.16 -0.30
N ALA A 20 -2.38 -41.36 -1.24
CA ALA A 20 -2.83 -40.30 -2.14
C ALA A 20 -3.50 -39.14 -1.39
N VAL A 21 -4.35 -39.43 -0.40
CA VAL A 21 -4.99 -38.39 0.43
C VAL A 21 -3.96 -37.62 1.24
N ILE A 22 -3.00 -38.30 1.87
CA ILE A 22 -1.92 -37.65 2.62
C ILE A 22 -1.08 -36.76 1.71
N ALA A 23 -0.71 -37.25 0.52
CA ALA A 23 0.03 -36.46 -0.46
C ALA A 23 -0.74 -35.20 -0.88
N LEU A 24 -2.05 -35.31 -1.11
CA LEU A 24 -2.90 -34.18 -1.48
C LEU A 24 -3.01 -33.14 -0.34
N LEU A 25 -3.12 -33.60 0.91
CA LEU A 25 -3.08 -32.73 2.08
C LEU A 25 -1.73 -32.01 2.23
N LEU A 26 -0.61 -32.72 2.00
CA LEU A 26 0.73 -32.13 2.03
C LEU A 26 0.92 -31.10 0.93
N VAL A 27 0.49 -31.39 -0.31
CA VAL A 27 0.54 -30.43 -1.43
C VAL A 27 -0.33 -29.20 -1.12
N TRP A 28 -1.54 -29.39 -0.59
CA TRP A 28 -2.38 -28.28 -0.18
C TRP A 28 -1.74 -27.43 0.92
N PHE A 29 -1.12 -28.08 1.92
CA PHE A 29 -0.39 -27.40 2.97
C PHE A 29 0.81 -26.62 2.42
N GLN A 30 1.58 -27.21 1.49
CA GLN A 30 2.74 -26.60 0.86
C GLN A 30 2.36 -25.40 -0.03
N LEU A 31 1.26 -25.50 -0.79
CA LEU A 31 0.73 -24.37 -1.56
C LEU A 31 0.29 -23.23 -0.63
N ARG A 32 -0.31 -23.57 0.53
CA ARG A 32 -0.72 -22.59 1.53
C ARG A 32 0.47 -21.90 2.19
N THR A 33 1.55 -22.62 2.49
CA THR A 33 2.77 -22.03 3.07
C THR A 33 3.53 -21.18 2.04
N GLN A 34 3.69 -21.65 0.80
CA GLN A 34 4.28 -20.85 -0.29
C GLN A 34 3.50 -19.57 -0.55
N SER A 35 2.16 -19.64 -0.57
CA SER A 35 1.31 -18.45 -0.74
C SER A 35 1.52 -17.43 0.39
N ARG A 36 1.79 -17.89 1.62
CA ARG A 36 2.11 -17.00 2.74
C ARG A 36 3.49 -16.36 2.59
N GLN A 37 4.50 -17.13 2.18
CA GLN A 37 5.85 -16.63 1.95
C GLN A 37 5.88 -15.59 0.83
N LEU A 38 5.23 -15.86 -0.32
CA LEU A 38 5.11 -14.91 -1.42
C LEU A 38 4.46 -13.59 -0.98
N ARG A 39 3.44 -13.66 -0.13
CA ARG A 39 2.80 -12.45 0.43
C ARG A 39 3.73 -11.67 1.36
N GLN A 40 4.51 -12.35 2.18
CA GLN A 40 5.49 -11.70 3.05
C GLN A 40 6.62 -11.05 2.25
N VAL A 41 7.11 -11.72 1.21
CA VAL A 41 8.11 -11.14 0.28
C VAL A 41 7.54 -9.92 -0.43
N ALA A 42 6.29 -9.99 -0.92
CA ALA A 42 5.63 -8.86 -1.56
C ALA A 42 5.46 -7.65 -0.61
N LEU A 43 5.15 -7.90 0.67
CA LEU A 43 5.06 -6.86 1.69
C LEU A 43 6.42 -6.28 2.06
N ALA A 44 7.44 -7.12 2.20
CA ALA A 44 8.81 -6.66 2.46
C ALA A 44 9.31 -5.79 1.30
N GLY A 45 9.07 -6.21 0.06
CA GLY A 45 9.39 -5.42 -1.14
C GLY A 45 8.65 -4.09 -1.18
N LEU A 46 7.36 -4.05 -0.79
CA LEU A 46 6.65 -2.77 -0.65
C LEU A 46 7.30 -1.87 0.39
N HIS A 47 7.67 -2.42 1.53
CA HIS A 47 8.23 -1.64 2.63
C HIS A 47 9.59 -1.07 2.22
N GLU A 48 10.42 -1.85 1.54
CA GLU A 48 11.68 -1.40 0.98
C GLU A 48 11.47 -0.31 -0.09
N GLU A 49 10.51 -0.48 -1.00
CA GLU A 49 10.17 0.52 -2.02
C GLU A 49 9.71 1.85 -1.37
N LEU A 50 8.86 1.78 -0.34
CA LEU A 50 8.34 2.95 0.38
C LEU A 50 9.39 3.63 1.27
N LEU A 51 10.29 2.85 1.85
CA LEU A 51 11.40 3.35 2.67
C LEU A 51 12.61 3.77 1.84
N SER A 52 12.56 3.64 0.52
CA SER A 52 13.63 4.09 -0.35
C SER A 52 13.96 5.56 -0.10
N ALA A 53 15.26 5.89 -0.12
CA ALA A 53 15.72 7.24 0.15
C ALA A 53 15.13 8.26 -0.84
N GLU A 54 14.84 7.82 -2.07
CA GLU A 54 14.17 8.63 -3.09
C GLU A 54 12.73 8.96 -2.69
N MET A 55 11.93 7.96 -2.30
CA MET A 55 10.55 8.17 -1.88
C MET A 55 10.47 9.06 -0.63
N GLN A 56 11.36 8.86 0.33
CA GLN A 56 11.44 9.70 1.53
C GLN A 56 11.79 11.16 1.20
N ARG A 57 12.73 11.39 0.26
CA ARG A 57 13.07 12.73 -0.22
C ARG A 57 11.91 13.36 -0.96
N ALA A 58 11.20 12.59 -1.79
CA ALA A 58 10.03 13.06 -2.51
C ALA A 58 8.95 13.52 -1.55
N ILE A 59 8.56 12.66 -0.60
CA ILE A 59 7.57 12.99 0.43
C ILE A 59 8.04 14.23 1.21
N ARG A 60 9.31 14.27 1.63
CA ARG A 60 9.83 15.45 2.34
C ARG A 60 9.75 16.73 1.50
N ALA A 61 10.01 16.65 0.20
CA ALA A 61 9.95 17.79 -0.70
C ALA A 61 8.52 18.31 -0.83
N ILE A 62 7.52 17.47 -1.15
CA ILE A 62 6.12 17.93 -1.27
C ILE A 62 5.56 18.45 0.05
N CYS A 63 6.02 17.95 1.20
CA CYS A 63 5.60 18.42 2.52
C CYS A 63 6.07 19.84 2.86
N GLN A 64 7.02 20.42 2.12
CA GLN A 64 7.47 21.80 2.35
C GLN A 64 6.51 22.85 1.75
N PHE A 65 5.71 22.42 0.78
CA PHE A 65 4.76 23.26 0.04
C PHE A 65 3.41 23.28 0.73
N ASN A 66 2.67 24.36 0.53
CA ASN A 66 1.24 24.35 0.84
C ASN A 66 0.49 23.55 -0.22
N PRO A 67 -0.62 22.85 0.09
CA PRO A 67 -1.40 22.11 -0.91
C PRO A 67 -1.78 22.94 -2.14
N GLN A 68 -2.09 24.23 -1.92
CA GLN A 68 -2.44 25.20 -2.98
C GLN A 68 -1.27 25.50 -3.92
N GLU A 69 -0.04 25.42 -3.43
CA GLU A 69 1.16 25.61 -4.25
C GLU A 69 1.45 24.40 -5.13
N LEU A 70 0.84 23.25 -4.83
CA LEU A 70 1.00 22.00 -5.57
C LEU A 70 -0.06 21.78 -6.65
N GLU A 71 -1.13 22.59 -6.68
CA GLU A 71 -2.16 22.51 -7.74
C GLU A 71 -1.55 22.63 -9.14
N ILE A 72 -0.60 23.57 -9.29
CA ILE A 72 0.20 23.74 -10.50
C ILE A 72 1.68 23.78 -10.08
N PRO A 73 2.41 22.65 -10.18
CA PRO A 73 3.81 22.59 -9.79
C PRO A 73 4.64 23.62 -10.57
N ARG A 74 5.31 24.52 -9.85
CA ARG A 74 6.08 25.61 -10.44
C ARG A 74 7.40 25.16 -11.08
N SER A 75 7.86 23.95 -10.76
CA SER A 75 9.07 23.38 -11.33
C SER A 75 8.84 21.93 -11.73
N GLU A 76 9.51 21.54 -12.82
CA GLU A 76 9.52 20.17 -13.33
C GLU A 76 9.97 19.17 -12.27
N ARG A 77 10.98 19.55 -11.47
CA ARG A 77 11.43 18.74 -10.34
C ARG A 77 10.34 18.45 -9.31
N ILE A 78 9.49 19.43 -8.97
CA ILE A 78 8.39 19.21 -8.02
C ILE A 78 7.35 18.27 -8.65
N LEU A 79 7.03 18.48 -9.93
CA LEU A 79 6.13 17.61 -10.68
C LEU A 79 6.63 16.15 -10.69
N GLU A 80 7.92 15.92 -10.93
CA GLU A 80 8.54 14.60 -10.86
C GLU A 80 8.38 13.96 -9.47
N GLN A 81 8.57 14.72 -8.38
CA GLN A 81 8.38 14.18 -7.02
C GLN A 81 6.90 13.84 -6.75
N VAL A 82 5.97 14.68 -7.19
CA VAL A 82 4.53 14.44 -7.08
C VAL A 82 4.14 13.18 -7.84
N GLU A 83 4.55 13.08 -9.11
CA GLU A 83 4.29 11.93 -9.96
C GLU A 83 4.93 10.66 -9.42
N LEU A 84 6.17 10.71 -8.92
CA LEU A 84 6.83 9.56 -8.31
C LEU A 84 6.00 8.99 -7.15
N ILE A 85 5.51 9.86 -6.26
CA ILE A 85 4.72 9.45 -5.10
C ILE A 85 3.38 8.88 -5.54
N LEU A 86 2.68 9.59 -6.43
CA LEU A 86 1.37 9.15 -6.92
C LEU A 86 1.47 7.84 -7.71
N ASN A 87 2.47 7.69 -8.58
CA ASN A 87 2.73 6.44 -9.31
C ASN A 87 2.98 5.27 -8.37
N ARG A 88 3.79 5.48 -7.33
CA ARG A 88 4.10 4.42 -6.36
C ARG A 88 2.86 3.98 -5.61
N TYR A 89 2.08 4.93 -5.08
CA TYR A 89 0.87 4.59 -4.33
C TYR A 89 -0.28 4.10 -5.22
N ASP A 90 -0.33 4.51 -6.48
CA ASP A 90 -1.26 3.96 -7.47
C ASP A 90 -0.98 2.48 -7.73
N LEU A 91 0.30 2.14 -7.95
CA LEU A 91 0.74 0.75 -8.10
C LEU A 91 0.45 -0.09 -6.84
N ILE A 92 0.70 0.46 -5.65
CA ILE A 92 0.34 -0.20 -4.38
C ILE A 92 -1.16 -0.46 -4.33
N GLY A 93 -1.97 0.55 -4.62
CA GLY A 93 -3.43 0.42 -4.66
C GLY A 93 -3.87 -0.69 -5.62
N MET A 94 -3.30 -0.75 -6.81
CA MET A 94 -3.57 -1.83 -7.78
C MET A 94 -3.15 -3.20 -7.25
N ARG A 95 -1.95 -3.35 -6.70
CA ARG A 95 -1.46 -4.63 -6.17
C ARG A 95 -2.31 -5.14 -4.99
N VAL A 96 -2.77 -4.24 -4.12
CA VAL A 96 -3.67 -4.58 -3.01
C VAL A 96 -5.05 -4.97 -3.55
N LYS A 97 -5.60 -4.21 -4.50
CA LYS A 97 -6.90 -4.49 -5.13
C LYS A 97 -6.90 -5.86 -5.83
N CYS A 98 -5.80 -6.21 -6.50
CA CYS A 98 -5.60 -7.51 -7.15
C CYS A 98 -5.20 -8.65 -6.19
N ARG A 99 -5.21 -8.42 -4.87
CA ARG A 99 -4.89 -9.41 -3.82
C ARG A 99 -3.45 -9.97 -3.89
N VAL A 100 -2.54 -9.28 -4.57
CA VAL A 100 -1.10 -9.57 -4.54
C VAL A 100 -0.57 -9.29 -3.14
N ILE A 101 -1.03 -8.17 -2.55
CA ILE A 101 -0.71 -7.77 -1.18
C ILE A 101 -1.96 -7.89 -0.30
N PRO A 102 -1.86 -8.45 0.91
CA PRO A 102 -2.97 -8.52 1.85
C PRO A 102 -3.48 -7.13 2.23
N LYS A 103 -4.74 -6.83 1.87
CA LYS A 103 -5.40 -5.55 2.17
C LYS A 103 -5.33 -5.17 3.65
N SER A 104 -5.61 -6.10 4.56
CA SER A 104 -5.61 -5.80 5.99
C SER A 104 -4.25 -5.29 6.46
N GLN A 105 -3.16 -5.93 6.03
CA GLN A 105 -1.80 -5.56 6.43
C GLN A 105 -1.40 -4.22 5.83
N ALA A 106 -1.55 -4.05 4.51
CA ALA A 106 -1.19 -2.81 3.83
C ALA A 106 -1.95 -1.59 4.34
N ILE A 107 -3.27 -1.71 4.54
CA ILE A 107 -4.08 -0.59 5.04
C ILE A 107 -3.74 -0.32 6.52
N SER A 108 -3.56 -1.35 7.34
CA SER A 108 -3.26 -1.14 8.77
C SER A 108 -1.94 -0.40 9.01
N SER A 109 -0.93 -0.60 8.15
CA SER A 109 0.37 0.06 8.28
C SER A 109 0.39 1.44 7.65
N GLU A 110 -0.22 1.62 6.47
CA GLU A 110 0.00 2.81 5.64
C GLU A 110 -1.11 3.87 5.69
N TRP A 111 -2.26 3.60 6.32
CA TRP A 111 -3.44 4.48 6.22
C TRP A 111 -3.14 5.94 6.58
N GLN A 112 -2.27 6.20 7.58
CA GLN A 112 -1.93 7.57 7.97
C GLN A 112 -1.17 8.30 6.86
N VAL A 113 -0.20 7.63 6.24
CA VAL A 113 0.64 8.22 5.19
C VAL A 113 -0.19 8.47 3.95
N VAL A 114 -1.00 7.49 3.53
CA VAL A 114 -1.92 7.60 2.40
C VAL A 114 -2.83 8.82 2.54
N LEU A 115 -3.45 8.99 3.71
CA LEU A 115 -4.39 10.09 3.91
C LEU A 115 -3.71 11.46 4.04
N ARG A 116 -2.47 11.51 4.52
CA ARG A 116 -1.69 12.76 4.51
C ARG A 116 -1.24 13.14 3.11
N ILE A 117 -0.82 12.17 2.29
CA ILE A 117 -0.49 12.40 0.88
C ILE A 117 -1.74 12.85 0.12
N ASP A 118 -2.88 12.21 0.36
CA ASP A 118 -4.16 12.61 -0.22
C ASP A 118 -4.49 14.06 0.12
N HIS A 119 -4.37 14.44 1.39
CA HIS A 119 -4.59 15.83 1.82
C HIS A 119 -3.63 16.81 1.12
N GLN A 120 -2.35 16.43 1.00
CA GLN A 120 -1.33 17.29 0.41
C GLN A 120 -1.50 17.46 -1.11
N LEU A 121 -1.92 16.42 -1.81
CA LEU A 121 -1.95 16.37 -3.28
C LEU A 121 -3.37 16.46 -3.86
N ARG A 122 -4.41 16.62 -3.03
CA ARG A 122 -5.81 16.63 -3.49
C ARG A 122 -6.05 17.64 -4.61
N GLN A 123 -5.56 18.86 -4.44
CA GLN A 123 -5.77 19.93 -5.43
C GLN A 123 -5.07 19.63 -6.75
N PHE A 124 -3.86 19.07 -6.71
CA PHE A 124 -3.16 18.59 -7.90
C PHE A 124 -3.95 17.50 -8.64
N ILE A 125 -4.46 16.50 -7.90
CA ILE A 125 -5.25 15.40 -8.47
C ILE A 125 -6.53 15.93 -9.11
N ASP A 126 -7.22 16.86 -8.44
CA ASP A 126 -8.45 17.45 -8.96
C ASP A 126 -8.18 18.29 -10.21
N ALA A 127 -7.06 19.04 -10.26
CA ALA A 127 -6.63 19.77 -11.45
C ALA A 127 -6.31 18.82 -12.63
N GLU A 128 -5.62 17.70 -12.37
CA GLU A 128 -5.33 16.68 -13.39
C GLU A 128 -6.61 16.01 -13.93
N ARG A 129 -7.60 15.74 -13.06
CA ARG A 129 -8.91 15.24 -13.48
C ARG A 129 -9.61 16.25 -14.39
N GLN A 130 -9.60 17.54 -14.04
CA GLN A 130 -10.20 18.58 -14.87
C GLN A 130 -9.55 18.64 -16.26
N ARG A 131 -8.21 18.56 -16.34
CA ARG A 131 -7.47 18.48 -17.61
C ARG A 131 -7.85 17.28 -18.47
N ARG A 132 -8.30 16.19 -17.83
CA ARG A 132 -8.75 14.93 -18.46
C ARG A 132 -10.27 14.87 -18.66
N ASN A 133 -10.96 16.00 -18.67
CA ASN A 133 -12.44 16.08 -18.81
C ASN A 133 -13.19 15.27 -17.74
N GLY A 134 -12.69 15.26 -16.50
CA GLY A 134 -13.30 14.54 -15.37
C GLY A 134 -12.96 13.04 -15.32
N GLY A 135 -12.10 12.56 -16.23
CA GLY A 135 -11.62 11.18 -16.20
C GLY A 135 -10.81 10.86 -14.94
N PRO A 136 -10.75 9.59 -14.50
CA PRO A 136 -9.99 9.19 -13.32
C PRO A 136 -8.49 9.46 -13.51
N TYR A 137 -7.83 9.90 -12.44
CA TYR A 137 -6.39 10.11 -12.38
C TYR A 137 -5.83 9.31 -11.21
N LYS A 138 -4.96 8.32 -11.50
CA LYS A 138 -4.42 7.36 -10.52
C LYS A 138 -5.52 6.61 -9.75
N PRO A 139 -6.34 5.80 -10.44
CA PRO A 139 -7.51 5.14 -9.85
C PRO A 139 -7.15 4.13 -8.73
N GLY A 140 -5.96 3.55 -8.75
CA GLY A 140 -5.44 2.69 -7.69
C GLY A 140 -5.17 3.49 -6.42
N PHE A 141 -4.59 4.69 -6.53
CA PHE A 141 -4.36 5.58 -5.40
C PHE A 141 -5.68 6.03 -4.77
N GLU A 142 -6.64 6.48 -5.58
CA GLU A 142 -7.95 6.93 -5.09
C GLU A 142 -8.73 5.83 -4.39
N TRP A 143 -8.65 4.61 -4.92
CA TRP A 143 -9.19 3.43 -4.26
C TRP A 143 -8.50 3.19 -2.90
N LEU A 144 -7.17 3.30 -2.85
CA LEU A 144 -6.39 3.14 -1.62
C LEU A 144 -6.77 4.18 -0.55
N VAL A 145 -6.96 5.45 -0.96
CA VAL A 145 -7.45 6.53 -0.09
C VAL A 145 -8.82 6.19 0.49
N THR A 146 -9.74 5.69 -0.34
CA THR A 146 -11.09 5.30 0.09
C THR A 146 -11.02 4.21 1.15
N GLU A 147 -10.19 3.20 0.94
CA GLU A 147 -9.99 2.11 1.90
C GLU A 147 -9.31 2.57 3.18
N ALA A 148 -8.34 3.47 3.10
CA ALA A 148 -7.70 4.08 4.25
C ALA A 148 -8.68 4.92 5.09
N ARG A 149 -9.58 5.69 4.44
CA ARG A 149 -10.65 6.43 5.14
C ARG A 149 -11.62 5.48 5.85
N ASN A 150 -12.07 4.43 5.16
CA ASN A 150 -12.96 3.42 5.73
C ASN A 150 -12.32 2.72 6.93
N TYR A 151 -11.03 2.39 6.84
CA TYR A 151 -10.28 1.80 7.94
C TYR A 151 -10.16 2.75 9.13
N LYS A 152 -9.79 4.02 8.89
CA LYS A 152 -9.74 5.05 9.93
C LYS A 152 -11.10 5.17 10.63
N LEU A 153 -12.20 5.30 9.89
CA LEU A 153 -13.54 5.46 10.46
C LEU A 153 -13.94 4.28 11.36
N ARG A 154 -13.50 3.07 11.04
CA ARG A 154 -13.81 1.85 11.81
C ARG A 154 -12.93 1.67 13.04
N HIS A 155 -11.65 2.00 12.95
CA HIS A 155 -10.66 1.65 13.98
C HIS A 155 -10.15 2.85 14.78
N TYR A 156 -10.23 4.07 14.24
CA TYR A 156 -9.67 5.30 14.78
C TYR A 156 -10.55 6.53 14.48
N PRO A 157 -11.84 6.53 14.87
CA PRO A 157 -12.79 7.58 14.49
C PRO A 157 -12.37 8.98 14.98
N ASP A 158 -11.82 9.08 16.19
CA ASP A 158 -11.46 10.36 16.82
C ASP A 158 -10.09 10.90 16.40
N THR A 159 -9.32 10.13 15.62
CA THR A 159 -7.96 10.52 15.23
C THR A 159 -8.00 11.58 14.15
N GLN A 160 -7.56 12.80 14.47
CA GLN A 160 -7.36 13.83 13.46
C GLN A 160 -6.15 13.51 12.58
N ILE A 161 -6.33 13.63 11.27
CA ILE A 161 -5.23 13.46 10.32
C ILE A 161 -4.46 14.76 10.32
N ARG A 162 -3.33 14.77 11.03
CA ARG A 162 -2.46 15.92 11.04
C ARG A 162 -1.85 16.07 9.63
N PRO A 163 -1.99 17.23 8.97
CA PRO A 163 -1.22 17.51 7.76
C PRO A 163 0.27 17.42 8.07
N PHE A 164 1.10 17.28 7.04
CA PHE A 164 2.55 17.39 7.18
C PHE A 164 2.91 18.84 7.55
N ARG A 165 2.75 19.22 8.83
CA ARG A 165 2.88 20.61 9.26
C ARG A 165 4.36 21.04 9.23
N ARG A 166 4.61 22.20 8.60
CA ARG A 166 5.87 22.96 8.68
C ARG A 166 6.31 23.13 10.13
N ILE A 167 7.44 22.54 10.52
CA ILE A 167 8.15 22.89 11.77
C ILE A 167 8.98 24.17 11.60
N PHE A 168 9.13 24.70 10.38
CA PHE A 168 10.15 25.72 10.09
C PHE A 168 9.75 27.20 10.24
N ASN A 169 8.47 27.55 10.48
CA ASN A 169 8.06 28.97 10.54
C ASN A 169 8.03 29.58 11.95
N GLU A 170 8.05 28.80 13.04
CA GLU A 170 8.08 29.36 14.41
C GLU A 170 9.49 29.80 14.85
N GLN A 171 10.56 29.32 14.20
CA GLN A 171 11.93 29.74 14.53
C GLN A 171 12.34 31.08 13.91
N ARG A 172 11.68 31.54 12.83
CA ARG A 172 11.97 32.85 12.23
C ARG A 172 11.27 34.03 12.91
N SER A 173 10.17 33.79 13.62
CA SER A 173 9.49 34.84 14.40
C SER A 173 10.20 35.17 15.72
N MET A 174 11.11 34.31 16.21
CA MET A 174 11.86 34.58 17.45
C MET A 174 13.24 35.22 17.23
N THR A 175 13.75 35.28 16.00
CA THR A 175 15.05 35.89 15.70
C THR A 175 14.96 37.27 15.03
N GLY A 176 13.75 37.80 14.82
CA GLY A 176 13.51 39.09 14.15
C GLY A 176 13.32 40.32 15.04
N ASN A 177 13.25 40.18 16.37
CA ASN A 177 13.00 41.28 17.31
C ASN A 177 14.24 41.65 18.16
N GLY A 178 15.41 41.80 17.52
CA GLY A 178 16.66 42.07 18.24
C GLY A 178 17.66 42.93 17.47
N ALA A 179 17.21 43.82 16.59
CA ALA A 179 18.07 44.81 15.94
C ALA A 179 17.34 46.14 15.75
N THR A 180 17.20 46.86 16.86
CA THR A 180 17.13 48.32 16.91
C THR A 180 18.07 48.78 18.00
#